data_AF-I2Q1F9-F1
#
_entry.id   AF-I2Q1F9-F1
#
_cell.length_a   1.000
_cell.length_b   1.000
_cell.length_c   1.000
_cell.angle_alpha   90.00
_cell.angle_beta   90.00
_cell.angle_gamma   90.00
#
_symmetry.space_group_name_H-M   'P 1'
#
loop_
_entity.id
_entity.type
_entity.pdbx_description
1 polymer ?
#
loop_
_entity_poly.entity_id
_entity_poly.type
_entity_poly.pdbx_seq_one_letter_code
_entity_poly.pdbx_strand_id
1 'polypeptide(L)'
;MAKFTEADYLEGKKTGLSQKQMALQHGVCEAYVSKVKKRCEGQVAAATPPVIQTEVLTRQYDALSKLSLLADKAAALAELCEKALGGDWQAKGRLEQLVGRKGNGLQAYVAILAEMRKQLELDNTIKRTKFDIERCMRFQEETLTAIQEESPEMAQRIVRRLTAADATLSALDFGLKSSD
;
A
#
# COMPACT_ATOMS: atom_id res chain seq x y z
N MET A 1 21.32 -17.83 40.54
CA MET A 1 21.28 -17.76 39.05
C MET A 1 20.60 -16.47 38.66
N ALA A 2 21.31 -15.56 37.99
CA ALA A 2 20.73 -14.32 37.50
C ALA A 2 19.65 -14.64 36.46
N LYS A 3 18.45 -14.09 36.61
CA LYS A 3 17.35 -14.30 35.67
C LYS A 3 17.54 -13.38 34.48
N PHE A 4 17.57 -13.91 33.25
CA PHE A 4 17.53 -13.10 32.04
C PHE A 4 16.20 -12.34 31.96
N THR A 5 16.27 -11.02 31.90
CA THR A 5 15.13 -10.09 31.97
C THR A 5 14.85 -9.41 30.63
N GLU A 6 13.76 -8.65 30.57
CA GLU A 6 13.39 -7.85 29.40
C GLU A 6 14.42 -6.74 29.10
N ALA A 7 15.06 -6.20 30.14
CA ALA A 7 16.12 -5.20 30.01
C ALA A 7 17.37 -5.81 29.33
N ASP A 8 17.78 -7.01 29.75
CA ASP A 8 18.93 -7.73 29.17
C ASP A 8 18.71 -8.03 27.68
N TYR A 9 17.49 -8.41 27.30
CA TYR A 9 17.13 -8.65 25.89
C TYR A 9 17.22 -7.37 25.04
N LEU A 10 16.73 -6.24 25.55
CA LEU A 10 16.77 -4.96 24.83
C LEU A 10 18.21 -4.44 24.67
N GLU A 11 19.06 -4.61 25.69
CA GLU A 11 20.48 -4.25 25.63
C GLU A 11 21.25 -5.13 24.65
N GLY A 12 21.00 -6.45 24.67
CA GLY A 12 21.56 -7.38 23.69
C GLY A 12 21.14 -7.03 22.24
N LYS A 13 19.90 -6.59 22.05
CA LYS A 13 19.40 -6.16 20.73
C LYS A 13 20.07 -4.87 20.26
N LYS A 14 20.26 -3.89 21.16
CA LYS A 14 20.97 -2.63 20.86
C LYS A 14 22.43 -2.86 20.43
N THR A 15 23.07 -3.87 21.03
CA THR A 15 24.45 -4.26 20.74
C THR A 15 24.59 -5.23 19.56
N GLY A 16 23.49 -5.61 18.91
CA GLY A 16 23.49 -6.48 17.73
C GLY A 16 23.75 -7.95 18.02
N LEU A 17 23.64 -8.39 19.27
CA LEU A 17 23.87 -9.78 19.65
C LEU A 17 22.76 -10.69 19.10
N SER A 18 23.15 -11.88 18.64
CA SER A 18 22.22 -12.95 18.27
C SER A 18 21.64 -13.64 19.51
N GLN A 19 20.48 -14.31 19.37
CA GLN A 19 19.84 -15.04 20.47
C GLN A 19 20.76 -16.06 21.13
N LYS A 20 21.57 -16.75 20.32
CA LYS A 20 22.58 -17.71 20.76
C LYS A 20 23.66 -17.06 21.62
N GLN A 21 24.13 -15.87 21.23
CA GLN A 21 25.12 -15.11 21.99
C GLN A 21 24.54 -14.61 23.33
N MET A 22 23.29 -14.11 23.34
CA MET A 22 22.61 -13.71 24.57
C MET A 22 22.42 -14.89 25.54
N ALA A 23 22.05 -16.06 25.02
CA ALA A 23 21.92 -17.28 25.83
C ALA A 23 23.25 -17.69 26.48
N LEU A 24 24.34 -17.67 25.71
CA LEU A 24 25.70 -17.95 26.19
C LEU A 24 26.17 -16.95 27.25
N GLN A 25 25.96 -15.66 27.00
CA GLN A 25 26.43 -14.58 27.88
C GLN A 25 25.69 -14.57 29.23
N HIS A 26 24.40 -14.89 29.24
CA HIS A 26 23.57 -14.87 30.45
C HIS A 26 23.37 -16.26 31.08
N GLY A 27 23.99 -17.31 30.53
CA GLY A 27 23.88 -18.68 31.05
C GLY A 27 22.47 -19.24 31.01
N VAL A 28 21.66 -18.86 30.01
CA VAL A 28 20.28 -19.32 29.82
C VAL A 28 20.12 -20.08 28.50
N CYS A 29 19.08 -20.89 28.38
CA CYS A 29 18.80 -21.57 27.11
C CYS A 29 18.19 -20.59 26.08
N GLU A 30 18.46 -20.83 24.79
CA GLU A 30 17.92 -20.02 23.68
C GLU A 30 16.38 -19.96 23.68
N ALA A 31 15.72 -21.04 24.11
CA ALA A 31 14.26 -21.08 24.24
C ALA A 31 13.74 -20.03 25.25
N TYR A 32 14.48 -19.78 26.33
CA TYR A 32 14.13 -18.76 27.31
C TYR A 32 14.31 -17.34 26.75
N VAL A 33 15.40 -17.11 26.00
CA VAL A 33 15.61 -15.85 25.26
C VAL A 33 14.49 -15.60 24.24
N SER A 34 14.07 -16.63 23.51
CA SER A 34 12.95 -16.57 22.56
C SER A 34 11.62 -16.23 23.25
N LYS A 35 11.38 -16.74 24.45
CA LYS A 35 10.19 -16.42 25.25
C LYS A 35 10.17 -14.96 25.70
N VAL A 36 11.32 -14.42 26.12
CA VAL A 36 11.45 -12.99 26.50
C VAL A 36 11.33 -12.10 25.25
N LYS A 37 11.97 -12.47 24.14
CA LYS A 37 11.83 -11.82 22.84
C LYS A 37 10.35 -11.66 22.44
N LYS A 38 9.59 -12.75 22.41
CA LYS A 38 8.16 -12.72 22.03
C LYS A 38 7.34 -11.78 22.92
N ARG A 39 7.70 -11.67 24.19
CA ARG A 39 7.00 -10.80 25.13
C ARG A 39 7.33 -9.32 24.89
N CYS A 40 8.62 -8.99 24.72
CA CYS A 40 9.05 -7.64 24.36
C CYS A 40 8.49 -7.20 23.01
N GLU A 41 8.54 -8.07 21.99
CA GLU A 41 7.97 -7.79 20.67
C GLU A 41 6.45 -7.68 20.71
N GLY A 42 5.77 -8.48 21.52
CA GLY A 42 4.32 -8.36 21.74
C GLY A 42 3.93 -7.06 22.45
N GLN A 43 4.71 -6.62 23.44
CA GLN A 43 4.52 -5.33 24.11
C GLN A 43 4.78 -4.15 23.16
N VAL A 44 5.82 -4.25 22.33
CA VAL A 44 6.14 -3.24 21.31
C VAL A 44 5.05 -3.22 20.23
N ALA A 45 4.56 -4.36 19.76
CA ALA A 45 3.44 -4.42 18.82
C ALA A 45 2.11 -3.92 19.41
N ALA A 46 1.93 -4.00 20.72
CA ALA A 46 0.78 -3.42 21.42
C ALA A 46 0.93 -1.91 21.69
N ALA A 47 2.16 -1.42 21.85
CA ALA A 47 2.48 -0.02 22.11
C ALA A 47 2.66 0.81 20.84
N THR A 48 3.11 0.18 19.75
CA THR A 48 3.14 0.75 18.41
C THR A 48 1.78 0.48 17.79
N PRO A 49 0.92 1.51 17.64
CA PRO A 49 -0.32 1.34 16.92
C PRO A 49 0.00 0.77 15.54
N PRO A 50 -0.78 -0.19 15.01
CA PRO A 50 -0.67 -0.54 13.61
C PRO A 50 -0.93 0.76 12.85
N VAL A 51 0.12 1.33 12.27
CA VAL A 51 -0.04 2.46 11.39
C VAL A 51 -0.99 1.95 10.32
N ILE A 52 -2.15 2.61 10.21
CA ILE A 52 -3.16 2.38 9.18
C ILE A 52 -2.50 2.77 7.85
N GLN A 53 -1.57 1.94 7.37
CA GLN A 53 -0.66 2.28 6.29
C GLN A 53 -0.56 1.17 5.25
N THR A 54 -1.10 -0.01 5.49
CA THR A 54 -0.93 -1.13 4.56
C THR A 54 -2.19 -1.44 3.80
N GLU A 55 -3.34 -1.75 4.39
CA GLU A 55 -4.44 -2.31 3.58
C GLU A 55 -5.11 -1.32 2.61
N VAL A 56 -5.42 -0.09 3.05
CA VAL A 56 -6.03 0.93 2.17
C VAL A 56 -5.04 1.38 1.09
N LEU A 57 -3.78 1.60 1.47
CA LEU A 57 -2.72 1.97 0.53
C LEU A 57 -2.36 0.84 -0.44
N THR A 58 -2.39 -0.43 0.00
CA THR A 58 -2.15 -1.59 -0.86
C THR A 58 -3.29 -1.78 -1.85
N ARG A 59 -4.55 -1.65 -1.41
CA ARG A 59 -5.71 -1.71 -2.32
C ARG A 59 -5.71 -0.55 -3.32
N GLN A 60 -5.33 0.65 -2.89
CA GLN A 60 -5.15 1.79 -3.79
C GLN A 60 -3.99 1.55 -4.77
N TYR A 61 -2.85 1.05 -4.31
CA TYR A 61 -1.71 0.68 -5.15
C TYR A 61 -2.06 -0.39 -6.20
N ASP A 62 -2.86 -1.39 -5.82
CA ASP A 62 -3.35 -2.42 -6.74
C ASP A 62 -4.28 -1.86 -7.82
N ALA A 63 -5.18 -0.95 -7.44
CA ALA A 63 -6.07 -0.27 -8.39
C ALA A 63 -5.27 0.57 -9.38
N LEU A 64 -4.25 1.29 -8.90
CA LEU A 64 -3.33 2.08 -9.72
C LEU A 64 -2.52 1.20 -10.69
N SER A 65 -2.02 0.07 -10.21
CA SER A 65 -1.27 -0.88 -11.04
C SER A 65 -2.14 -1.47 -12.15
N LYS A 66 -3.40 -1.78 -11.85
CA LYS A 66 -4.38 -2.26 -12.85
C LYS A 66 -4.71 -1.18 -13.88
N LEU A 67 -4.83 0.08 -13.46
CA LEU A 67 -5.07 1.21 -14.37
C LEU A 67 -3.88 1.49 -15.28
N SER A 68 -2.65 1.39 -14.76
CA SER A 68 -1.43 1.48 -15.57
C SER A 68 -1.39 0.42 -16.67
N LEU A 69 -1.70 -0.84 -16.32
CA LEU A 69 -1.77 -1.93 -17.30
C LEU A 69 -2.85 -1.70 -18.37
N LEU A 70 -3.96 -1.07 -18.00
CA LEU A 70 -5.03 -0.70 -18.94
C LEU A 70 -4.57 0.40 -19.91
N ALA A 71 -3.82 1.39 -19.42
CA ALA A 71 -3.23 2.45 -20.25
C ALA A 71 -2.22 1.88 -21.26
N ASP A 72 -1.35 0.96 -20.84
CA ASP A 72 -0.39 0.30 -21.74
C ASP A 72 -1.09 -0.47 -22.87
N LYS A 73 -2.17 -1.18 -22.54
CA LYS A 73 -2.99 -1.90 -23.53
C LYS A 73 -3.71 -0.97 -24.50
N ALA A 74 -4.21 0.18 -24.02
CA ALA A 74 -4.85 1.17 -24.87
C ALA A 74 -3.84 1.82 -25.83
N ALA A 75 -2.63 2.13 -25.37
CA ALA A 75 -1.55 2.64 -26.20
C ALA A 75 -1.15 1.64 -27.30
N ALA A 76 -1.01 0.36 -26.95
CA ALA A 76 -0.70 -0.69 -27.92
C ALA A 76 -1.81 -0.84 -29.00
N LEU A 77 -3.07 -0.68 -28.63
CA LEU A 77 -4.19 -0.69 -29.57
C LEU A 77 -4.20 0.55 -30.48
N ALA A 78 -3.82 1.72 -29.97
CA ALA A 78 -3.71 2.93 -30.77
C ALA A 78 -2.60 2.80 -31.82
N GLU A 79 -1.43 2.29 -31.41
CA GLU A 79 -0.31 2.05 -32.32
C GLU A 79 -0.67 1.03 -33.42
N LEU A 80 -1.42 -0.03 -33.07
CA LEU A 80 -1.94 -1.00 -34.03
C LEU A 80 -2.86 -0.33 -35.06
N CYS A 81 -3.72 0.58 -34.62
CA CYS A 81 -4.62 1.33 -35.51
C CYS A 81 -3.84 2.28 -36.43
N GLU A 82 -2.84 3.00 -35.92
CA GLU A 82 -1.99 3.87 -36.74
C GLU A 82 -1.25 3.10 -37.84
N LYS A 83 -0.65 1.96 -37.49
CA LYS A 83 0.01 1.08 -38.46
C LYS A 83 -0.95 0.57 -39.52
N ALA A 84 -2.15 0.13 -39.11
CA ALA A 84 -3.18 -0.34 -40.04
C ALA A 84 -3.66 0.77 -40.99
N LEU A 85 -3.85 2.00 -40.48
CA LEU A 85 -4.24 3.16 -41.28
C LEU A 85 -3.10 3.64 -42.20
N GLY A 86 -1.84 3.48 -41.78
CA GLY A 86 -0.65 3.74 -42.59
C GLY A 86 -0.38 2.71 -43.70
N GLY A 87 -1.23 1.67 -43.82
CA GLY A 87 -1.14 0.67 -44.88
C GLY A 87 -0.37 -0.60 -44.53
N ASP A 88 0.02 -0.80 -43.27
CA ASP A 88 0.61 -2.06 -42.81
C ASP A 88 -0.45 -3.18 -42.85
N TRP A 89 -0.24 -4.15 -43.75
CA TRP A 89 -1.16 -5.25 -43.98
C TRP A 89 -1.28 -6.20 -42.79
N GLN A 90 -0.21 -6.39 -42.01
CA GLN A 90 -0.24 -7.26 -40.82
C GLN A 90 -1.04 -6.60 -39.70
N ALA A 91 -0.82 -5.31 -39.48
CA ALA A 91 -1.58 -4.51 -38.54
C ALA A 91 -3.06 -4.45 -38.93
N LYS A 92 -3.35 -4.26 -40.22
CA LYS A 92 -4.71 -4.26 -40.77
C LYS A 92 -5.43 -5.60 -40.55
N GLY A 93 -4.76 -6.71 -40.84
CA GLY A 93 -5.33 -8.04 -40.60
C GLY A 93 -5.65 -8.30 -39.12
N ARG A 94 -4.79 -7.86 -38.20
CA ARG A 94 -5.04 -7.94 -36.75
C ARG A 94 -6.18 -7.01 -36.30
N LEU A 95 -6.25 -5.79 -36.83
CA LEU A 95 -7.35 -4.87 -36.54
C LEU A 95 -8.69 -5.41 -37.05
N GLU A 96 -8.73 -6.00 -38.25
CA GLU A 96 -9.93 -6.63 -38.80
C GLU A 96 -10.39 -7.84 -37.97
N GLN A 97 -9.49 -8.56 -37.30
CA GLN A 97 -9.86 -9.62 -36.34
C GLN A 97 -10.51 -9.06 -35.06
N LEU A 98 -10.08 -7.88 -34.62
CA LEU A 98 -10.58 -7.25 -33.39
C LEU A 98 -11.90 -6.50 -33.60
N VAL A 99 -12.04 -5.77 -34.71
CA VAL A 99 -13.21 -4.91 -35.00
C VAL A 99 -14.20 -5.60 -35.97
N GLY A 100 -13.82 -6.74 -36.54
CA GLY A 100 -14.58 -7.47 -37.56
C GLY A 100 -14.36 -6.90 -38.97
N ARG A 101 -14.54 -7.75 -40.00
CA ARG A 101 -14.30 -7.42 -41.43
C ARG A 101 -15.09 -6.22 -41.99
N LYS A 102 -16.16 -5.80 -41.33
CA LYS A 102 -16.99 -4.63 -41.72
C LYS A 102 -16.79 -3.42 -40.79
N GLY A 103 -15.91 -3.54 -39.79
CA GLY A 103 -15.64 -2.48 -38.83
C GLY A 103 -14.93 -1.30 -39.49
N ASN A 104 -15.37 -0.08 -39.17
CA ASN A 104 -14.70 1.13 -39.60
C ASN A 104 -13.45 1.36 -38.73
N GLY A 105 -12.27 0.98 -39.24
CA GLY A 105 -11.01 1.12 -38.52
C GLY A 105 -10.68 2.55 -38.11
N LEU A 106 -11.11 3.56 -38.87
CA LEU A 106 -10.94 4.97 -38.52
C LEU A 106 -11.78 5.33 -37.29
N GLN A 107 -13.02 4.85 -37.22
CA GLN A 107 -13.90 5.09 -36.09
C GLN A 107 -13.40 4.38 -34.83
N ALA A 108 -12.85 3.17 -34.98
CA ALA A 108 -12.19 2.45 -33.89
C ALA A 108 -10.95 3.22 -33.37
N TYR A 109 -10.13 3.75 -34.28
CA TYR A 109 -8.97 4.57 -33.93
C TYR A 109 -9.36 5.85 -33.17
N VAL A 110 -10.36 6.60 -33.66
CA VAL A 110 -10.86 7.80 -32.98
C VAL A 110 -11.43 7.49 -31.60
N ALA A 111 -12.15 6.37 -31.46
CA ALA A 111 -12.66 5.93 -30.17
C ALA A 111 -11.54 5.58 -29.18
N ILE A 112 -10.48 4.89 -29.64
CA ILE A 112 -9.31 4.58 -28.83
C ILE A 112 -8.58 5.86 -28.41
N LEU A 113 -8.38 6.82 -29.32
CA LEU A 113 -7.76 8.10 -28.99
C LEU A 113 -8.58 8.90 -27.95
N ALA A 114 -9.91 8.89 -28.07
CA ALA A 114 -10.78 9.52 -27.08
C ALA A 114 -10.68 8.85 -25.71
N GLU A 115 -10.58 7.52 -25.68
CA GLU A 115 -10.42 6.76 -24.44
C GLU A 115 -9.04 6.98 -23.82
N MET A 116 -7.96 7.04 -24.61
CA MET A 116 -6.62 7.38 -24.13
C MET A 116 -6.56 8.78 -23.49
N ARG A 117 -7.31 9.76 -24.03
CA ARG A 117 -7.41 11.09 -23.40
C ARG A 117 -8.07 11.02 -22.03
N LYS A 118 -9.18 10.29 -21.90
CA LYS A 118 -9.84 10.09 -20.61
C LYS A 118 -8.93 9.34 -19.63
N GLN A 119 -8.17 8.37 -20.11
CA GLN A 119 -7.18 7.65 -19.29
C GLN A 119 -6.06 8.57 -18.82
N LEU A 120 -5.57 9.50 -19.66
CA LEU A 120 -4.59 10.52 -19.26
C LEU A 120 -5.17 11.49 -18.21
N GLU A 121 -6.42 11.92 -18.36
CA GLU A 121 -7.11 12.74 -17.35
C GLU A 121 -7.27 11.99 -16.03
N LEU A 122 -7.61 10.71 -16.09
CA LEU A 122 -7.70 9.83 -14.92
C LEU A 122 -6.32 9.65 -14.26
N ASP A 123 -5.26 9.41 -15.03
CA ASP A 123 -3.89 9.27 -14.54
C ASP A 123 -3.39 10.56 -13.85
N ASN A 124 -3.68 11.73 -14.42
CA ASN A 124 -3.38 13.01 -13.79
C ASN A 124 -4.14 13.20 -12.47
N THR A 125 -5.42 12.84 -12.44
CA THR A 125 -6.26 12.91 -11.23
C THR A 125 -5.74 11.96 -10.15
N ILE A 126 -5.31 10.78 -10.55
CA ILE A 126 -4.67 9.76 -9.72
C ILE A 126 -3.37 10.26 -9.11
N LYS A 127 -2.47 10.83 -9.94
CA LYS A 127 -1.18 11.35 -9.48
C LYS A 127 -1.37 12.48 -8.48
N ARG A 128 -2.33 13.38 -8.75
CA ARG A 128 -2.70 14.44 -7.81
C ARG A 128 -3.21 13.87 -6.49
N THR A 129 -4.17 12.95 -6.54
CA THR A 129 -4.72 12.29 -5.35
C THR A 129 -3.64 11.56 -4.55
N LYS A 130 -2.72 10.85 -5.22
CA LYS A 130 -1.57 10.21 -4.58
C LYS A 130 -0.70 11.23 -3.85
N PHE A 131 -0.38 12.34 -4.50
CA PHE A 131 0.43 13.40 -3.88
C PHE A 131 -0.27 14.02 -2.66
N ASP A 132 -1.58 14.24 -2.75
CA ASP A 132 -2.39 14.77 -1.64
C ASP A 132 -2.42 13.80 -0.45
N ILE A 133 -2.54 12.49 -0.71
CA ILE A 133 -2.47 11.44 0.31
C ILE A 133 -1.08 11.41 0.97
N GLU A 134 -0.01 11.35 0.18
CA GLU A 134 1.37 11.35 0.69
C GLU A 134 1.65 12.61 1.52
N ARG A 135 1.11 13.76 1.12
CA ARG A 135 1.21 15.01 1.87
C ARG A 135 0.47 14.93 3.19
N CYS A 136 -0.75 14.41 3.21
CA CYS A 136 -1.50 14.20 4.45
C CYS A 136 -0.77 13.24 5.40
N MET A 137 -0.21 12.15 4.88
CA MET A 137 0.55 11.20 5.69
C MET A 137 1.78 11.84 6.34
N ARG A 138 2.57 12.59 5.57
CA ARG A 138 3.73 13.31 6.10
C ARG A 138 3.33 14.31 7.17
N PHE A 139 2.26 15.08 6.92
CA PHE A 139 1.74 16.02 7.91
C PHE A 139 1.29 15.32 9.20
N GLN A 140 0.59 14.19 9.09
CA GLN A 140 0.15 13.39 10.24
C GLN A 140 1.34 12.84 11.03
N GLU A 141 2.36 12.34 10.34
CA GLU A 141 3.59 11.82 10.95
C GLU A 141 4.37 12.91 11.70
N GLU A 142 4.59 14.06 11.06
CA GLU A 142 5.25 15.22 11.68
C GLU A 142 4.46 15.73 12.90
N THR A 143 3.13 15.84 12.78
CA THR A 143 2.26 16.30 13.87
C THR A 143 2.29 15.31 15.05
N LEU A 144 2.21 14.01 14.79
CA LEU A 144 2.29 13.00 15.84
C LEU A 144 3.67 12.99 16.51
N THR A 145 4.74 13.17 15.73
CA THR A 145 6.11 13.27 16.25
C THR A 145 6.25 14.48 17.18
N ALA A 146 5.80 15.65 16.76
CA ALA A 146 5.83 16.87 17.60
C ALA A 146 5.02 16.70 18.89
N ILE A 147 3.81 16.11 18.82
CA ILE A 147 3.00 15.83 20.01
C ILE A 147 3.70 14.81 20.91
N GLN A 148 4.36 13.80 20.33
CA GLN A 148 5.06 12.77 21.09
C GLN A 148 6.29 13.30 21.82
N GLU A 149 7.00 14.29 21.24
CA GLU A 149 8.11 14.98 21.88
C GLU A 149 7.66 15.83 23.08
N GLU A 150 6.50 16.48 23.01
CA GLU A 150 5.95 17.26 24.14
C GLU A 150 5.22 16.40 25.17
N SER A 151 4.41 15.43 24.74
CA SER A 151 3.57 14.61 25.60
C SER A 151 3.28 13.23 25.00
N PRO A 152 4.08 12.20 25.37
CA PRO A 152 3.90 10.83 24.89
C PRO A 152 2.52 10.25 25.23
N GLU A 153 1.97 10.59 26.41
CA GLU A 153 0.66 10.12 26.85
C GLU A 153 -0.48 10.69 26.01
N MET A 154 -0.37 11.96 25.59
CA MET A 154 -1.35 12.60 24.72
C MET A 154 -1.34 11.96 23.34
N ALA A 155 -0.17 11.71 22.76
CA ALA A 155 -0.02 11.03 21.48
C ALA A 155 -0.73 9.66 21.51
N GLN A 156 -0.48 8.85 22.54
CA GLN A 156 -1.14 7.54 22.69
C GLN A 156 -2.67 7.65 22.84
N ARG A 157 -3.17 8.65 23.58
CA ARG A 157 -4.62 8.90 23.69
C ARG A 157 -5.25 9.28 22.36
N ILE A 158 -4.59 10.15 21.59
CA ILE A 158 -5.06 10.56 20.27
C ILE A 158 -5.16 9.35 19.35
N VAL A 159 -4.10 8.53 19.29
CA VAL A 159 -4.11 7.34 18.44
C VAL A 159 -5.20 6.36 18.86
N ARG A 160 -5.37 6.07 20.16
CA ARG A 160 -6.45 5.20 20.63
C ARG A 160 -7.84 5.69 20.24
N ARG A 161 -8.08 7.01 20.30
CA ARG A 161 -9.37 7.59 19.87
C ARG A 161 -9.56 7.49 18.36
N LEU A 162 -8.51 7.72 17.58
CA LEU A 162 -8.57 7.59 16.12
C LEU A 162 -8.81 6.13 15.70
N THR A 163 -8.12 5.16 16.30
CA THR A 163 -8.35 3.72 16.04
C THR A 163 -9.76 3.29 16.42
N ALA A 164 -10.29 3.78 17.55
CA ALA A 164 -11.66 3.49 17.96
C ALA A 164 -12.69 4.07 16.97
N ALA A 165 -12.48 5.31 16.51
CA ALA A 165 -13.34 5.95 15.53
C ALA A 165 -13.32 5.21 14.18
N ASP A 166 -12.14 4.78 13.72
CA ASP A 166 -11.95 4.02 12.49
C ASP A 166 -12.62 2.63 12.55
N ALA A 167 -12.52 1.94 13.69
CA ALA A 167 -13.22 0.67 13.90
C ALA A 167 -14.75 0.83 13.79
N THR A 168 -15.32 1.93 14.32
CA THR A 168 -16.74 2.23 14.16
C THR A 168 -17.13 2.53 12.72
N LEU A 169 -16.30 3.30 11.98
CA LEU A 169 -16.55 3.60 10.57
C LEU A 169 -16.46 2.34 9.70
N SER A 170 -15.42 1.52 9.90
CA SER A 170 -15.28 0.23 9.22
C SER A 170 -16.43 -0.71 9.54
N ALA A 171 -16.88 -0.79 10.80
CA ALA A 171 -18.04 -1.62 11.18
C ALA A 171 -19.35 -1.14 10.52
N LEU A 172 -19.54 0.17 10.35
CA LEU A 172 -20.66 0.75 9.59
C LEU A 172 -20.57 0.39 8.10
N ASP A 173 -19.37 0.42 7.52
CA ASP A 173 -19.11 0.10 6.10
C ASP A 173 -19.29 -1.41 5.80
N PHE A 174 -19.02 -2.28 6.78
CA PHE A 174 -19.36 -3.71 6.71
C PHE A 174 -20.84 -3.99 6.98
N GLY A 175 -21.52 -3.19 7.81
CA GLY A 175 -22.95 -3.31 8.06
C GLY A 175 -23.81 -2.96 6.84
N LEU A 176 -23.41 -1.95 6.06
CA LEU A 176 -24.11 -1.50 4.86
C LEU A 176 -23.99 -2.45 3.65
N LYS A 177 -23.06 -3.41 3.66
CA LYS A 177 -22.91 -4.42 2.59
C LYS A 177 -23.71 -5.70 2.83
N SER A 178 -24.55 -5.75 3.86
CA SER A 178 -25.36 -6.92 4.22
C SER A 178 -26.86 -6.75 3.94
N SER A 179 -27.23 -5.78 3.10
CA SER A 179 -28.61 -5.55 2.68
C SER A 179 -28.65 -5.23 1.18
N ASP A 180 -28.48 -6.26 0.36
CA ASP A 180 -29.19 -6.51 -0.92
C ASP A 180 -28.80 -7.90 -1.47
#